data_AF-A0A4Q6BM68-F1
#
_entry.id   AF-A0A4Q6BM68-F1
#
_cell.length_a   1.000
_cell.length_b   1.000
_cell.length_c   1.000
_cell.angle_alpha   90.00
_cell.angle_beta   90.00
_cell.angle_gamma   90.00
#
_symmetry.space_group_name_H-M   'P 1'
#
loop_
_entity.id
_entity.type
_entity.pdbx_description
1 polymer ?
#
loop_
_entity_poly.entity_id
_entity_poly.type
_entity_poly.pdbx_seq_one_letter_code
_entity_poly.pdbx_strand_id
1 'polypeptide(L)' 'MMKLKTKKAAAKRFSFTATGKVKFKRTNKRHNLGNKSAKRKLNLRGPGYA' A
#
# COMPACT_ATOMS: atom_id res chain seq x y z
N MET A 1 -20.91 25.59 -7.60
CA MET A 1 -19.80 24.62 -7.65
C MET A 1 -20.03 23.53 -6.62
N MET A 2 -20.00 22.25 -7.00
CA MET A 2 -20.10 21.14 -6.04
C MET A 2 -18.72 20.79 -5.49
N LYS A 3 -18.62 20.56 -4.17
CA LYS A 3 -17.36 20.16 -3.53
C LYS A 3 -16.94 18.76 -3.98
N LEU A 4 -15.69 18.61 -4.42
CA LEU A 4 -15.10 17.31 -4.71
C LEU A 4 -15.09 16.44 -3.44
N LYS A 5 -15.70 15.25 -3.54
CA LYS A 5 -15.76 14.29 -2.43
C LYS A 5 -14.55 13.37 -2.48
N THR A 6 -13.94 13.14 -1.32
CA THR A 6 -12.84 12.17 -1.21
C THR A 6 -13.33 10.76 -1.50
N LYS A 7 -12.66 10.06 -2.40
CA LYS A 7 -12.87 8.61 -2.62
C LYS A 7 -12.40 7.84 -1.38
N LYS A 8 -13.31 7.56 -0.45
CA LYS A 8 -13.00 6.90 0.84
C LYS A 8 -12.31 5.54 0.66
N ALA A 9 -12.60 4.82 -0.43
CA ALA A 9 -11.90 3.57 -0.76
C ALA A 9 -10.39 3.76 -0.99
N ALA A 10 -9.98 4.88 -1.57
CA ALA A 10 -8.57 5.21 -1.78
C ALA A 10 -7.91 5.71 -0.49
N ALA A 11 -8.59 6.59 0.25
CA ALA A 11 -8.08 7.14 1.51
C ALA A 11 -7.77 6.07 2.57
N LYS A 12 -8.47 4.92 2.55
CA LYS A 12 -8.19 3.77 3.43
C LYS A 12 -6.92 3.00 3.07
N ARG A 13 -6.37 3.15 1.86
CA ARG A 13 -5.32 2.28 1.29
C ARG A 13 -4.04 3.04 0.93
N PHE A 14 -4.15 4.32 0.60
CA PHE A 14 -3.09 5.15 0.07
C PHE A 14 -2.90 6.40 0.94
N SER A 15 -1.65 6.81 1.14
CA SER A 15 -1.28 8.05 1.81
C SER A 15 -0.22 8.79 1.03
N PHE A 16 -0.22 10.11 1.05
CA PHE A 16 0.83 10.92 0.41
C PHE A 16 2.05 11.06 1.32
N THR A 17 3.24 11.11 0.73
CA THR A 17 4.47 11.54 1.42
C THR A 17 4.58 13.07 1.39
N ALA A 18 5.50 13.62 2.18
CA ALA A 18 5.78 15.07 2.17
C ALA A 18 6.17 15.59 0.76
N THR A 19 6.77 14.73 -0.07
CA THR A 19 7.16 15.01 -1.45
C THR A 19 6.08 14.72 -2.49
N GLY A 20 4.87 14.33 -2.09
CA GLY A 20 3.75 14.08 -3.00
C GLY A 20 3.68 12.67 -3.60
N LYS A 21 4.59 11.76 -3.24
CA LYS A 21 4.53 10.35 -3.70
C LYS A 21 3.41 9.58 -3.00
N VAL A 22 2.88 8.55 -3.65
CA VAL A 22 1.82 7.71 -3.10
C VAL A 22 2.44 6.53 -2.37
N LYS A 23 2.31 6.51 -1.04
CA LYS A 23 2.71 5.39 -0.18
C LYS A 23 1.56 4.39 -0.06
N PHE A 24 1.88 3.11 -0.23
CA PHE A 24 0.92 2.01 -0.12
C PHE A 24 1.53 0.74 0.45
N LYS A 25 0.66 -0.19 0.83
CA LYS A 25 1.05 -1.49 1.34
C LYS A 25 1.24 -2.48 0.16
N ARG A 26 2.40 -3.13 0.07
CA ARG A 26 2.65 -4.20 -0.93
C ARG A 26 1.66 -5.37 -0.76
N THR A 27 1.24 -5.94 -1.90
CA THR A 27 0.27 -7.05 -2.00
C THR A 27 0.91 -8.39 -1.62
N ASN A 28 0.10 -9.47 -1.56
CA ASN A 28 0.56 -10.85 -1.39
C ASN A 28 1.30 -11.17 -0.08
N LYS A 29 1.02 -10.46 1.02
CA LYS A 29 1.64 -10.70 2.34
C LYS A 29 0.68 -11.07 3.48
N ARG A 30 -0.55 -11.49 3.14
CA ARG A 30 -1.59 -11.82 4.14
C ARG A 30 -1.94 -13.31 4.19
N HIS A 31 -1.98 -13.99 3.04
CA HIS A 31 -2.31 -15.41 2.95
C HIS A 31 -1.25 -16.18 2.12
N ASN A 32 -1.27 -17.51 2.22
CA ASN A 32 -0.35 -18.43 1.54
C ASN A 32 1.12 -18.05 1.74
N LEU A 33 1.53 -17.89 3.01
CA LEU A 33 2.89 -17.50 3.39
C LEU A 33 3.85 -18.69 3.52
N GLY A 34 3.32 -19.92 3.64
CA GLY A 34 4.12 -21.16 3.67
C GLY A 34 4.90 -21.34 2.37
N ASN A 35 4.25 -21.12 1.24
CA ASN A 35 4.85 -21.30 -0.10
C ASN A 35 5.79 -20.16 -0.52
N LYS A 36 6.04 -19.16 0.34
CA LYS A 36 6.85 -17.98 0.03
C LYS A 36 8.17 -18.07 0.79
N SER A 37 9.28 -17.87 0.07
CA SER A 37 10.61 -17.79 0.67
C SER A 37 10.69 -16.68 1.73
N ALA A 38 11.54 -16.88 2.74
CA ALA A 38 11.75 -15.89 3.80
C ALA A 38 12.16 -14.53 3.24
N LYS A 39 13.07 -14.51 2.23
CA LYS A 39 13.50 -13.30 1.52
C LYS A 39 12.33 -12.52 0.91
N ARG A 40 11.39 -13.21 0.24
CA ARG A 40 10.21 -12.56 -0.34
C ARG A 40 9.32 -11.96 0.75
N LYS A 41 9.08 -12.68 1.85
CA LYS A 41 8.28 -12.19 2.97
C LYS A 41 8.88 -10.92 3.58
N LEU A 42 10.20 -10.87 3.75
CA LEU A 42 10.92 -9.70 4.26
C LEU A 42 10.78 -8.49 3.33
N ASN A 43 11.01 -8.67 2.02
CA ASN A 43 10.88 -7.59 1.04
C ASN A 43 9.46 -7.00 1.00
N LEU A 44 8.43 -7.79 1.29
CA LEU A 44 7.04 -7.32 1.33
C LEU A 44 6.67 -6.54 2.60
N ARG A 45 7.51 -6.54 3.65
CA ARG A 45 7.23 -5.80 4.90
C ARG A 45 7.19 -4.30 4.67
N GLY A 46 8.15 -3.77 3.91
CA GLY A 46 8.27 -2.35 3.60
C GLY A 46 7.08 -1.78 2.82
N PRO A 47 6.83 -0.47 2.95
CA PRO A 47 5.88 0.24 2.08
C PRO A 47 6.36 0.22 0.63
N GLY A 48 5.41 0.19 -0.30
CA GLY A 48 5.63 0.56 -1.69
C GLY A 48 5.43 2.06 -1.85
N TYR A 49 6.17 2.64 -2.79
CA TYR A 49 5.99 4.02 -3.23
C TYR A 49 5.73 3.99 -4.74
N ALA A 50 4.73 4.76 -5.16
CA ALA A 50 4.46 5.09 -6.54
C ALA A 50 4.66 6.60 -6.72
#